data_AF-A0A068Y6F8-F1
#
_entry.id   AF-A0A068Y6F8-F1
#
_cell.length_a   1.000
_cell.length_b   1.000
_cell.length_c   1.000
_cell.angle_alpha   90.00
_cell.angle_beta   90.00
_cell.angle_gamma   90.00
#
_symmetry.space_group_name_H-M   'P 1'
#
loop_
_entity.id
_entity.type
_entity.pdbx_description
1 polymer ?
#
loop_
_entity_poly.entity_id
_entity_poly.type
_entity_poly.pdbx_seq_one_letter_code
_entity_poly.pdbx_strand_id
1 'polypeptide(L)'
;MDWFLPPSITQKMDVDTTCLFRNSTLLLCSNVEAERTTRDIVFELLLNVANRAALEGRSVSYFRPCELVCLSQFHVHGAPACDFNAWDSIRFFYPTESSLVRFFSQIHLAKRLPDLIVIEQLDRIIGHHREDFLARLYALTCLFTDALEHIHQQRSSQNSGAGCRLLVSCFLPQTLWSGQSTIPRYLVPHGLHQACLFTKEDDESHFSLADFTGAFKFRLLLREREIFFTSFLYDTNLLTLVQRKNN
;
A
#
# COMPACT_ATOMS: atom_id res chain seq x y z
N MET A 1 2.83 9.40 -1.27
CA MET A 1 3.34 8.00 -1.27
C MET A 1 3.94 7.73 -2.65
N ASP A 2 4.83 8.64 -3.05
CA ASP A 2 5.40 8.78 -4.39
C ASP A 2 6.37 7.64 -4.71
N TRP A 3 6.72 6.87 -3.68
CA TRP A 3 7.54 5.66 -3.79
C TRP A 3 6.81 4.49 -4.46
N PHE A 4 5.48 4.52 -4.54
CA PHE A 4 4.71 3.47 -5.22
C PHE A 4 4.89 3.52 -6.75
N LEU A 5 5.10 4.71 -7.32
CA LEU A 5 5.28 4.91 -8.75
C LEU A 5 6.74 5.16 -9.09
N PRO A 6 7.34 4.42 -10.03
CA PRO A 6 8.68 4.71 -10.54
C PRO A 6 8.91 6.20 -10.87
N PRO A 7 10.11 6.76 -10.59
CA PRO A 7 10.44 8.15 -10.94
C PRO A 7 10.16 8.53 -12.40
N SER A 8 10.33 7.57 -13.32
CA SER A 8 10.04 7.74 -14.74
C SER A 8 8.57 8.05 -15.03
N ILE A 9 7.65 7.60 -14.17
CA ILE A 9 6.22 7.90 -14.25
C ILE A 9 5.95 9.24 -13.58
N THR A 10 6.47 9.46 -12.38
CA THR A 10 6.22 10.71 -11.64
C THR A 10 6.71 11.93 -12.42
N GLN A 11 7.84 11.82 -13.12
CA GLN A 11 8.36 12.88 -14.00
C GLN A 11 7.48 13.12 -15.24
N LYS A 12 6.83 12.09 -15.78
CA LYS A 12 5.96 12.20 -16.96
C LYS A 12 4.57 12.74 -16.63
N MET A 13 4.16 12.65 -15.36
CA MET A 13 2.79 12.96 -14.97
C MET A 13 2.49 14.46 -14.87
N ASP A 14 3.50 15.35 -14.83
CA ASP A 14 3.37 16.82 -14.71
C ASP A 14 2.30 17.29 -13.69
N VAL A 15 2.06 16.48 -12.67
CA VAL A 15 1.01 16.64 -11.65
C VAL A 15 1.63 16.30 -10.30
N ASP A 16 1.19 17.02 -9.27
CA ASP A 16 1.59 16.78 -7.89
C ASP A 16 1.14 15.38 -7.42
N THR A 17 2.09 14.44 -7.36
CA THR A 17 1.82 13.04 -6.98
C THR A 17 1.43 12.88 -5.51
N THR A 18 1.63 13.92 -4.68
CA THR A 18 1.17 13.92 -3.29
C THR A 18 -0.34 13.85 -3.17
N CYS A 19 -1.08 14.22 -4.23
CA CYS A 19 -2.53 14.08 -4.33
C CYS A 19 -3.00 12.65 -4.63
N LEU A 20 -2.13 11.79 -5.16
CA LEU A 20 -2.52 10.44 -5.59
C LEU A 20 -2.66 9.49 -4.40
N PHE A 21 -1.65 9.45 -3.53
CA PHE A 21 -1.64 8.54 -2.40
C PHE A 21 -1.68 9.29 -1.07
N ARG A 22 -2.73 9.03 -0.28
CA ARG A 22 -2.93 9.58 1.06
C ARG A 22 -1.94 8.98 2.06
N ASN A 23 -1.89 9.58 3.26
CA ASN A 23 -0.98 9.16 4.32
C ASN A 23 -1.23 7.72 4.81
N SER A 24 -2.46 7.22 4.71
CA SER A 24 -2.78 5.80 4.93
C SER A 24 -3.56 5.23 3.76
N THR A 25 -3.06 4.13 3.18
CA THR A 25 -3.66 3.47 2.01
C THR A 25 -3.85 1.98 2.26
N LEU A 26 -5.05 1.47 1.96
CA LEU A 26 -5.38 0.05 1.91
C LEU A 26 -5.30 -0.43 0.47
N LEU A 27 -4.38 -1.34 0.16
CA LEU A 27 -4.27 -2.04 -1.10
C LEU A 27 -5.06 -3.36 -1.02
N LEU A 28 -6.29 -3.33 -1.50
CA LEU A 28 -7.14 -4.51 -1.60
C LEU A 28 -6.77 -5.28 -2.87
N CYS A 29 -6.43 -6.56 -2.72
CA CYS A 29 -6.06 -7.41 -3.84
C CYS A 29 -7.22 -8.35 -4.16
N SER A 30 -7.78 -8.22 -5.37
CA SER A 30 -8.84 -9.08 -5.88
C SER A 30 -8.24 -10.20 -6.72
N ASN A 31 -8.23 -11.42 -6.20
CA ASN A 31 -8.35 -12.61 -7.04
C ASN A 31 -8.83 -13.83 -6.24
N VAL A 32 -9.65 -14.64 -6.90
CA VAL A 32 -10.36 -15.83 -6.40
C VAL A 32 -9.39 -16.95 -6.09
N GLU A 33 -8.26 -17.05 -6.75
CA GLU A 33 -7.15 -17.85 -6.24
C GLU A 33 -6.00 -16.88 -6.13
N ALA A 34 -5.40 -16.77 -4.95
CA ALA A 34 -4.22 -15.96 -4.76
C ALA A 34 -3.05 -16.66 -5.45
N GLU A 35 -3.10 -16.67 -6.78
CA GLU A 35 -2.04 -17.15 -7.65
C GLU A 35 -0.77 -16.50 -7.18
N ARG A 36 0.23 -17.36 -7.01
CA ARG A 36 1.56 -17.01 -6.54
C ARG A 36 2.06 -15.73 -7.21
N THR A 37 1.84 -15.59 -8.52
CA THR A 37 2.19 -14.41 -9.32
C THR A 37 1.59 -13.09 -8.82
N THR A 38 0.29 -13.04 -8.50
CA THR A 38 -0.36 -11.80 -8.00
C THR A 38 0.22 -11.41 -6.64
N ARG A 39 0.41 -12.39 -5.75
CA ARG A 39 1.03 -12.18 -4.43
C ARG A 39 2.46 -11.69 -4.57
N ASP A 40 3.23 -12.32 -5.45
CA ASP A 40 4.62 -11.97 -5.74
C ASP A 40 4.72 -10.54 -6.31
N ILE A 41 3.83 -10.14 -7.23
CA ILE A 41 3.82 -8.76 -7.77
C ILE A 41 3.50 -7.74 -6.68
N VAL A 42 2.45 -7.97 -5.88
CA VAL A 42 2.10 -7.06 -4.79
C VAL A 42 3.25 -6.96 -3.79
N PHE A 43 3.86 -8.08 -3.45
CA PHE A 43 5.05 -8.13 -2.61
C PHE A 43 6.19 -7.27 -3.18
N GLU A 44 6.53 -7.42 -4.46
CA GLU A 44 7.63 -6.66 -5.09
C GLU A 44 7.31 -5.17 -5.17
N LEU A 45 6.04 -4.79 -5.39
CA LEU A 45 5.62 -3.39 -5.34
C LEU A 45 5.82 -2.79 -3.92
N LEU A 46 5.39 -3.51 -2.88
CA LEU A 46 5.55 -3.07 -1.48
C LEU A 46 7.03 -3.01 -1.07
N LEU A 47 7.82 -4.01 -1.46
CA LEU A 47 9.25 -4.05 -1.18
C LEU A 47 9.98 -2.91 -1.90
N ASN A 48 9.63 -2.63 -3.15
CA ASN A 48 10.19 -1.50 -3.89
C ASN A 48 9.88 -0.16 -3.21
N VAL A 49 8.66 0.01 -2.67
CA VAL A 49 8.30 1.19 -1.86
C VAL A 49 9.22 1.32 -0.64
N ALA A 50 9.44 0.22 0.09
CA ALA A 50 10.31 0.20 1.26
C ALA A 50 11.78 0.46 0.90
N ASN A 51 12.29 -0.17 -0.17
CA ASN A 51 13.64 0.02 -0.69
C ASN A 51 13.90 1.48 -1.06
N ARG A 52 12.97 2.12 -1.76
CA ARG A 52 13.08 3.54 -2.12
C ARG A 52 13.07 4.46 -0.92
N ALA A 53 12.18 4.22 0.05
CA ALA A 53 12.17 4.97 1.29
C ALA A 53 13.54 4.85 2.02
N ALA A 54 14.09 3.63 2.10
CA ALA A 54 15.38 3.38 2.72
C ALA A 54 16.56 4.06 2.00
N LEU A 55 16.57 4.06 0.66
CA LEU A 55 17.54 4.79 -0.16
C LEU A 55 17.52 6.31 0.08
N GLU A 56 16.37 6.85 0.47
CA GLU A 56 16.22 8.26 0.87
C GLU A 56 16.51 8.49 2.37
N GLY A 57 17.05 7.50 3.08
CA GLY A 57 17.37 7.58 4.50
C GLY A 57 16.15 7.55 5.43
N ARG A 58 14.99 7.11 4.93
CA ARG A 58 13.76 6.99 5.72
C ARG A 58 13.75 5.69 6.49
N SER A 59 13.31 5.76 7.74
CA SER A 59 13.09 4.58 8.58
C SER A 59 11.80 3.85 8.20
N VAL A 60 11.88 2.54 7.96
CA VAL A 60 10.76 1.71 7.54
C VAL A 60 10.50 0.60 8.56
N SER A 61 9.26 0.47 9.01
CA SER A 61 8.76 -0.69 9.74
C SER A 61 7.96 -1.57 8.79
N TYR A 62 8.48 -2.75 8.46
CA TYR A 62 7.89 -3.65 7.48
C TYR A 62 7.35 -4.91 8.17
N PHE A 63 6.03 -5.04 8.26
CA PHE A 63 5.33 -6.17 8.87
C PHE A 63 4.93 -7.18 7.78
N ARG A 64 5.34 -8.44 7.92
CA ARG A 64 5.06 -9.50 6.93
C ARG A 64 4.82 -10.87 7.57
N PRO A 65 3.92 -11.70 7.03
CA PRO A 65 3.54 -12.97 7.67
C PRO A 65 4.58 -14.10 7.54
N CYS A 66 5.59 -13.98 6.66
CA CYS A 66 6.58 -15.05 6.39
C CYS A 66 7.97 -14.48 6.18
N GLU A 67 9.04 -15.24 6.36
CA GLU A 67 10.42 -14.79 6.12
C GLU A 67 10.74 -14.46 4.65
N LEU A 68 11.79 -13.65 4.42
CA LEU A 68 12.33 -13.27 3.11
C LEU A 68 13.12 -14.41 2.44
N VAL A 69 12.54 -15.61 2.33
CA VAL A 69 13.30 -16.80 1.89
C VAL A 69 13.35 -16.95 0.37
N CYS A 70 12.42 -16.33 -0.37
CA CYS A 70 12.37 -16.37 -1.82
C CYS A 70 11.80 -15.05 -2.35
N LEU A 71 12.67 -14.05 -2.59
CA LEU A 71 12.27 -12.92 -3.42
C LEU A 71 11.87 -13.46 -4.79
N SER A 72 10.71 -13.03 -5.31
CA SER A 72 10.23 -13.37 -6.65
C SER A 72 11.16 -12.84 -7.75
N GLN A 73 12.08 -11.93 -7.40
CA GLN A 73 13.08 -11.33 -8.27
C GLN A 73 12.46 -10.54 -9.42
N PHE A 74 11.22 -10.05 -9.25
CA PHE A 74 10.66 -9.16 -10.25
C PHE A 74 11.25 -7.76 -10.07
N HIS A 75 11.69 -7.16 -11.18
CA HIS A 75 12.16 -5.78 -11.14
C HIS A 75 11.02 -4.84 -11.53
N VAL A 76 10.78 -3.80 -10.73
CA VAL A 76 9.84 -2.73 -11.12
C VAL A 76 10.56 -1.80 -12.09
N HIS A 77 10.15 -1.81 -13.35
CA HIS A 77 10.81 -1.07 -14.41
C HIS A 77 10.87 0.45 -14.11
N GLY A 78 12.05 1.03 -14.23
CA GLY A 78 12.29 2.44 -13.95
C GLY A 78 12.41 2.79 -12.46
N ALA A 79 12.37 1.79 -11.56
CA ALA A 79 12.70 1.96 -10.14
C ALA A 79 14.18 1.61 -9.88
N PRO A 80 14.80 2.12 -8.81
CA PRO A 80 16.14 1.70 -8.42
C PRO A 80 16.18 0.20 -8.08
N ALA A 81 17.32 -0.44 -8.35
CA ALA A 81 17.56 -1.81 -7.91
C ALA A 81 17.49 -1.92 -6.38
N CYS A 82 17.25 -3.13 -5.87
CA CYS A 82 17.34 -3.39 -4.43
C CYS A 82 18.78 -3.19 -3.97
N ASP A 83 19.02 -2.24 -3.08
CA ASP A 83 20.32 -2.01 -2.44
C ASP A 83 20.26 -2.49 -1.00
N PHE A 84 20.77 -3.70 -0.77
CA PHE A 84 20.78 -4.31 0.56
C PHE A 84 21.61 -3.52 1.57
N ASN A 85 22.52 -2.64 1.14
CA ASN A 85 23.28 -1.80 2.07
C ASN A 85 22.40 -0.71 2.69
N ALA A 86 21.38 -0.25 1.98
CA ALA A 86 20.43 0.73 2.50
C ALA A 86 19.38 0.11 3.45
N TRP A 87 19.28 -1.23 3.48
CA TRP A 87 18.24 -1.94 4.23
C TRP A 87 18.41 -1.94 5.75
N ASP A 88 19.52 -1.41 6.28
CA ASP A 88 19.66 -1.13 7.71
C ASP A 88 18.56 -0.17 8.22
N SER A 89 17.97 0.62 7.32
CA SER A 89 16.84 1.50 7.62
C SER A 89 15.48 0.79 7.60
N ILE A 90 15.42 -0.48 7.15
CA ILE A 90 14.21 -1.30 7.08
C ILE A 90 14.23 -2.33 8.21
N ARG A 91 13.29 -2.22 9.13
CA ARG A 91 13.09 -3.22 10.19
C ARG A 91 11.94 -4.15 9.82
N PHE A 92 12.28 -5.41 9.56
CA PHE A 92 11.28 -6.45 9.30
C PHE A 92 10.71 -7.02 10.60
N PHE A 93 9.40 -7.21 10.62
CA PHE A 93 8.63 -7.81 11.71
C PHE A 93 7.76 -8.93 11.18
N TYR A 94 7.59 -9.98 11.97
CA TYR A 94 6.77 -11.15 11.66
C TYR A 94 5.57 -11.22 12.62
N PRO A 95 4.49 -10.48 12.34
CA PRO A 95 3.44 -10.27 13.32
C PRO A 95 2.45 -11.43 13.42
N THR A 96 1.98 -11.67 14.63
CA THR A 96 0.62 -12.16 14.89
C THR A 96 -0.34 -10.97 15.03
N GLU A 97 -1.65 -11.20 14.95
CA GLU A 97 -2.66 -10.16 15.19
C GLU A 97 -2.44 -9.45 16.54
N SER A 98 -2.22 -10.20 17.62
CA SER A 98 -1.98 -9.63 18.96
C SER A 98 -0.71 -8.78 19.01
N SER A 99 0.35 -9.18 18.32
CA SER A 99 1.60 -8.40 18.26
C SER A 99 1.42 -7.10 17.48
N LEU A 100 0.57 -7.11 16.44
CA LEU A 100 0.22 -5.92 15.65
C LEU A 100 -0.59 -4.94 16.49
N VAL A 101 -1.64 -5.43 17.17
CA VAL A 101 -2.44 -4.63 18.12
C VAL A 101 -1.55 -4.02 19.20
N ARG A 102 -0.64 -4.82 19.78
CA ARG A 102 0.30 -4.34 20.79
C ARG A 102 1.22 -3.25 20.25
N PHE A 103 1.76 -3.42 19.04
CA PHE A 103 2.64 -2.43 18.43
C PHE A 103 1.93 -1.08 18.25
N PHE A 104 0.74 -1.08 17.64
CA PHE A 104 0.02 0.17 17.36
C PHE A 104 -0.57 0.81 18.62
N SER A 105 -1.05 0.02 19.58
CA SER A 105 -1.51 0.57 20.87
C SER A 105 -0.38 1.19 21.70
N GLN A 106 0.87 0.72 21.54
CA GLN A 106 2.04 1.20 22.28
C GLN A 106 2.91 2.17 21.47
N ILE A 107 2.49 2.57 20.26
CA ILE A 107 3.33 3.41 19.38
C ILE A 107 3.66 4.77 20.01
N HIS A 108 2.77 5.28 20.86
CA HIS A 108 2.95 6.52 21.61
C HIS A 108 4.13 6.46 22.61
N LEU A 109 4.59 5.26 22.97
CA LEU A 109 5.75 5.03 23.85
C LEU A 109 7.06 4.87 23.07
N ALA A 110 7.01 4.79 21.74
CA ALA A 110 8.19 4.54 20.94
C ALA A 110 9.10 5.77 20.88
N LYS A 111 10.38 5.57 21.23
CA LYS A 111 11.39 6.65 21.21
C LYS A 111 11.71 7.16 19.80
N ARG A 112 11.58 6.29 18.80
CA ARG A 112 11.83 6.60 17.39
C ARG A 112 10.66 6.09 16.56
N LEU A 113 9.94 7.01 15.95
CA LEU A 113 8.79 6.72 15.10
C LEU A 113 9.27 6.45 13.67
N PRO A 114 8.73 5.44 12.97
CA PRO A 114 9.06 5.18 11.58
C PRO A 114 8.55 6.29 10.66
N ASP A 115 9.18 6.46 9.50
CA ASP A 115 8.72 7.34 8.43
C ASP A 115 7.73 6.63 7.50
N LEU A 116 7.87 5.31 7.40
CA LEU A 116 6.98 4.45 6.62
C LEU A 116 6.67 3.18 7.42
N ILE A 117 5.39 2.81 7.45
CA ILE A 117 4.92 1.53 7.96
C ILE A 117 4.30 0.78 6.78
N VAL A 118 4.77 -0.44 6.54
CA VAL A 118 4.19 -1.35 5.54
C VAL A 118 3.64 -2.57 6.28
N ILE A 119 2.38 -2.91 6.02
CA ILE A 119 1.74 -4.14 6.50
C ILE A 119 1.40 -4.99 5.29
N GLU A 120 2.14 -6.08 5.11
CA GLU A 120 1.96 -7.04 4.03
C GLU A 120 0.95 -8.12 4.41
N GLN A 121 0.02 -8.44 3.50
CA GLN A 121 -0.90 -9.58 3.60
C GLN A 121 -1.65 -9.63 4.95
N LEU A 122 -2.34 -8.54 5.30
CA LEU A 122 -3.10 -8.44 6.54
C LEU A 122 -4.13 -9.58 6.69
N ASP A 123 -4.69 -10.05 5.58
CA ASP A 123 -5.59 -11.21 5.51
C ASP A 123 -5.00 -12.48 6.13
N ARG A 124 -3.70 -12.72 5.99
CA ARG A 124 -3.03 -13.88 6.60
C ARG A 124 -2.80 -13.73 8.10
N ILE A 125 -2.86 -12.51 8.61
CA ILE A 125 -2.68 -12.19 10.03
C ILE A 125 -4.03 -12.31 10.77
N ILE A 126 -5.12 -11.83 10.16
CA ILE A 126 -6.46 -11.79 10.78
C ILE A 126 -7.35 -12.98 10.43
N GLY A 127 -6.93 -13.82 9.48
CA GLY A 127 -7.68 -15.00 9.02
C GLY A 127 -8.69 -14.69 7.91
N HIS A 128 -9.35 -15.73 7.40
CA HIS A 128 -10.17 -15.64 6.17
C HIS A 128 -11.68 -15.90 6.37
N HIS A 129 -12.14 -16.14 7.60
CA HIS A 129 -13.57 -16.35 7.88
C HIS A 129 -14.37 -15.06 7.68
N ARG A 130 -15.39 -15.09 6.81
CA ARG A 130 -16.02 -13.90 6.21
C ARG A 130 -16.45 -12.81 7.20
N GLU A 131 -17.31 -13.13 8.17
CA GLU A 131 -17.87 -12.12 9.09
C GLU A 131 -16.81 -11.59 10.06
N ASP A 132 -15.97 -12.48 10.60
CA ASP A 132 -14.83 -12.12 11.45
C ASP A 132 -13.80 -11.27 10.70
N PHE A 133 -13.56 -11.56 9.42
CA PHE A 133 -12.57 -10.88 8.60
C PHE A 133 -12.90 -9.40 8.43
N LEU A 134 -14.13 -9.06 8.03
CA LEU A 134 -14.51 -7.67 7.81
C LEU A 134 -14.47 -6.86 9.11
N ALA A 135 -14.96 -7.44 10.21
CA ALA A 135 -14.93 -6.79 11.52
C ALA A 135 -13.48 -6.55 12.00
N ARG A 136 -12.60 -7.55 11.86
CA ARG A 136 -11.17 -7.43 12.23
C ARG A 136 -10.43 -6.45 11.34
N LEU A 137 -10.66 -6.49 10.02
CA LEU A 137 -10.08 -5.54 9.07
C LEU A 137 -10.46 -4.11 9.45
N TYR A 138 -11.74 -3.86 9.71
CA TYR A 138 -12.22 -2.56 10.14
C TYR A 138 -11.58 -2.13 11.46
N ALA A 139 -11.65 -2.97 12.50
CA ALA A 139 -11.12 -2.65 13.82
C ALA A 139 -9.61 -2.32 13.79
N LEU A 140 -8.82 -3.14 13.09
CA LEU A 140 -7.38 -2.90 12.97
C LEU A 140 -7.06 -1.66 12.16
N THR A 141 -7.74 -1.44 11.04
CA THR A 141 -7.48 -0.25 10.23
C THR A 141 -7.89 1.04 10.93
N CYS A 142 -8.92 1.02 11.79
CA CYS A 142 -9.21 2.15 12.69
C CYS A 142 -8.08 2.36 13.70
N LEU A 143 -7.62 1.31 14.38
CA LEU A 143 -6.49 1.39 15.31
C LEU A 143 -5.23 1.97 14.62
N PHE A 144 -4.96 1.58 13.37
CA PHE A 144 -3.82 2.10 12.63
C PHE A 144 -3.97 3.58 12.32
N THR A 145 -5.18 4.04 11.97
CA THR A 145 -5.45 5.46 11.72
C THR A 145 -5.28 6.29 12.99
N ASP A 146 -5.82 5.84 14.12
CA ASP A 146 -5.67 6.52 15.41
C ASP A 146 -4.19 6.63 15.81
N ALA A 147 -3.45 5.53 15.66
CA ALA A 147 -2.02 5.49 15.91
C ALA A 147 -1.22 6.43 14.98
N LEU A 148 -1.60 6.49 13.69
CA LEU A 148 -0.96 7.36 12.71
C LEU A 148 -1.24 8.84 13.01
N GLU A 149 -2.47 9.18 13.40
CA GLU A 149 -2.82 10.53 13.82
C GLU A 149 -1.98 10.96 15.04
N HIS A 150 -1.82 10.09 16.03
CA HIS A 150 -0.95 10.35 17.17
C HIS A 150 0.51 10.61 16.76
N ILE A 151 1.06 9.80 15.85
CA ILE A 151 2.42 10.02 15.30
C ILE A 151 2.53 11.41 14.65
N HIS A 152 1.53 11.79 13.85
CA HIS A 152 1.53 13.10 13.20
C HIS A 152 1.46 14.26 14.20
N GLN A 153 0.63 14.15 15.23
CA GLN A 153 0.53 15.14 16.30
C GLN A 153 1.84 15.25 17.10
N GLN A 154 2.51 14.14 17.39
CA GLN A 154 3.82 14.17 18.05
C GLN A 154 4.89 14.83 17.16
N ARG A 155 4.94 14.49 15.87
CA ARG A 155 5.94 15.04 14.93
C ARG A 155 5.73 16.51 14.61
N SER A 156 4.48 16.98 14.57
CA SER A 156 4.19 18.41 14.37
C SER A 156 4.68 19.24 15.56
N SER A 157 4.62 18.71 16.79
CA SER A 157 5.19 19.36 17.97
C SER A 157 6.72 19.43 17.96
N GLN A 158 7.39 18.57 17.17
CA GLN A 158 8.84 18.47 17.07
C GLN A 158 9.45 19.19 15.86
N ASN A 159 8.67 19.93 15.06
CA ASN A 159 9.11 20.57 13.81
C ASN A 159 9.80 19.62 12.81
N SER A 160 9.54 18.30 12.89
CA SER A 160 10.09 17.35 11.92
C SER A 160 9.18 17.33 10.68
N GLY A 161 9.71 17.74 9.52
CA GLY A 161 8.91 18.00 8.31
C GLY A 161 8.33 16.78 7.58
N ALA A 162 8.56 15.55 8.03
CA ALA A 162 8.04 14.35 7.37
C ALA A 162 6.99 13.64 8.23
N GLY A 163 5.77 13.53 7.73
CA GLY A 163 4.74 12.68 8.34
C GLY A 163 5.03 11.20 8.11
N CYS A 164 4.72 10.36 9.10
CA CYS A 164 4.72 8.90 8.91
C CYS A 164 3.67 8.53 7.86
N ARG A 165 3.96 7.57 6.99
CA ARG A 165 3.02 7.02 6.00
C ARG A 165 2.72 5.55 6.33
N LEU A 166 1.52 5.09 6.00
CA LEU A 166 1.06 3.72 6.22
C LEU A 166 0.54 3.11 4.92
N LEU A 167 1.04 1.92 4.58
CA LEU A 167 0.57 1.12 3.47
C LEU A 167 0.20 -0.27 3.98
N VAL A 168 -1.04 -0.69 3.74
CA VAL A 168 -1.56 -1.99 4.17
C VAL A 168 -2.01 -2.75 2.94
N SER A 169 -1.53 -3.96 2.71
CA SER A 169 -2.07 -4.85 1.68
C SER A 169 -2.94 -5.93 2.32
N CYS A 170 -4.01 -6.30 1.62
CA CYS A 170 -4.96 -7.29 2.11
C CYS A 170 -5.60 -8.00 0.91
N PHE A 171 -5.49 -9.32 0.85
CA PHE A 171 -6.20 -10.12 -0.15
C PHE A 171 -7.63 -10.38 0.30
N LEU A 172 -8.59 -10.14 -0.59
CA LEU A 172 -9.98 -10.38 -0.29
C LEU A 172 -10.28 -11.89 -0.32
N PRO A 173 -10.88 -12.46 0.74
CA PRO A 173 -11.37 -13.83 0.72
C PRO A 173 -12.31 -14.09 -0.46
N GLN A 174 -12.24 -15.28 -1.07
CA GLN A 174 -13.17 -15.73 -2.13
C GLN A 174 -14.63 -15.53 -1.73
N THR A 175 -14.94 -15.75 -0.45
CA THR A 175 -16.29 -15.60 0.09
C THR A 175 -16.82 -14.18 -0.03
N LEU A 176 -15.95 -13.18 -0.14
CA LEU A 176 -16.31 -11.77 -0.33
C LEU A 176 -16.25 -11.34 -1.80
N TRP A 177 -15.46 -12.04 -2.60
CA TRP A 177 -15.19 -11.66 -3.97
C TRP A 177 -14.93 -12.85 -4.88
N SER A 178 -15.85 -13.11 -5.81
CA SER A 178 -15.73 -14.16 -6.83
C SER A 178 -15.29 -13.64 -8.21
N GLY A 179 -14.76 -12.41 -8.29
CA GLY A 179 -14.16 -11.89 -9.52
C GLY A 179 -15.14 -11.42 -10.61
N GLN A 180 -16.46 -11.38 -10.36
CA GLN A 180 -17.46 -11.20 -11.42
C GLN A 180 -18.09 -9.78 -11.56
N SER A 181 -17.62 -8.75 -10.84
CA SER A 181 -18.13 -7.38 -11.04
C SER A 181 -17.16 -6.33 -10.49
N THR A 182 -17.53 -5.05 -10.37
CA THR A 182 -16.79 -4.03 -9.61
C THR A 182 -17.13 -4.14 -8.13
N ILE A 183 -16.16 -4.16 -7.20
CA ILE A 183 -16.45 -4.21 -5.75
C ILE A 183 -17.29 -2.98 -5.43
N PRO A 184 -18.55 -3.14 -4.99
CA PRO A 184 -19.30 -2.00 -4.53
C PRO A 184 -18.56 -1.31 -3.36
N ARG A 185 -18.36 0.00 -3.47
CA ARG A 185 -17.53 0.83 -2.56
C ARG A 185 -17.86 0.68 -1.06
N TYR A 186 -19.05 0.18 -0.74
CA TYR A 186 -19.57 -0.03 0.61
C TYR A 186 -19.27 -1.41 1.22
N LEU A 187 -18.63 -2.34 0.49
CA LEU A 187 -18.50 -3.73 0.93
C LEU A 187 -17.31 -4.06 1.81
N VAL A 188 -16.28 -3.22 1.84
CA VAL A 188 -15.07 -3.48 2.64
C VAL A 188 -14.88 -2.36 3.65
N PRO A 189 -15.53 -2.42 4.83
CA PRO A 189 -15.34 -1.42 5.88
C PRO A 189 -13.86 -1.36 6.31
N HIS A 190 -13.28 -0.15 6.30
CA HIS A 190 -11.93 0.12 6.79
C HIS A 190 -11.80 1.53 7.39
N GLY A 191 -10.82 1.72 8.26
CA GLY A 191 -10.49 3.01 8.89
C GLY A 191 -9.44 3.85 8.17
N LEU A 192 -8.80 3.34 7.10
CA LEU A 192 -7.75 4.10 6.38
C LEU A 192 -8.32 5.21 5.48
N HIS A 193 -7.52 6.25 5.21
CA HIS A 193 -7.95 7.41 4.41
C HIS A 193 -8.21 7.10 2.94
N GLN A 194 -7.59 6.03 2.41
CA GLN A 194 -7.70 5.64 1.02
C GLN A 194 -7.75 4.13 0.90
N ALA A 195 -8.50 3.65 -0.09
CA ALA A 195 -8.43 2.28 -0.56
C ALA A 195 -8.14 2.27 -2.06
N CYS A 196 -7.26 1.37 -2.47
CA CYS A 196 -6.94 1.05 -3.85
C CYS A 196 -7.23 -0.42 -4.10
N LEU A 197 -7.70 -0.74 -5.30
CA LEU A 197 -7.94 -2.09 -5.75
C LEU A 197 -6.82 -2.50 -6.71
N PHE A 198 -6.12 -3.58 -6.37
CA PHE A 198 -5.20 -4.29 -7.24
C PHE A 198 -5.91 -5.51 -7.83
N THR A 199 -6.10 -5.52 -9.15
CA THR A 199 -6.85 -6.57 -9.87
C THR A 199 -5.99 -7.17 -10.98
N LYS A 200 -5.99 -8.49 -11.10
CA LYS A 200 -5.52 -9.17 -12.32
C LYS A 200 -6.55 -8.97 -13.43
N GLU A 201 -6.13 -8.47 -14.58
CA GLU A 201 -7.01 -8.31 -15.75
C GLU A 201 -7.13 -9.64 -16.53
N ASP A 202 -7.79 -9.64 -17.69
CA ASP A 202 -8.19 -10.87 -18.42
C ASP A 202 -7.03 -11.76 -18.91
N ASP A 203 -5.78 -11.29 -18.81
CA ASP A 203 -4.56 -12.01 -19.22
C ASP A 203 -3.58 -12.19 -18.04
N GLU A 204 -2.82 -13.29 -18.04
CA GLU A 204 -1.87 -13.69 -16.98
C GLU A 204 -0.81 -12.63 -16.67
N SER A 205 -0.55 -11.75 -17.63
CA SER A 205 0.49 -10.73 -17.55
C SER A 205 -0.03 -9.33 -17.21
N HIS A 206 -1.34 -9.10 -17.20
CA HIS A 206 -1.92 -7.76 -17.08
C HIS A 206 -2.59 -7.54 -15.73
N PHE A 207 -2.30 -6.39 -15.13
CA PHE A 207 -2.84 -6.00 -13.82
C PHE A 207 -3.28 -4.55 -13.84
N SER A 208 -4.12 -4.19 -12.88
CA SER A 208 -4.46 -2.80 -12.63
C SER A 208 -4.46 -2.45 -11.16
N LEU A 209 -4.05 -1.22 -10.88
CA LEU A 209 -4.13 -0.58 -9.58
C LEU A 209 -5.00 0.66 -9.72
N ALA A 210 -6.19 0.65 -9.11
CA ALA A 210 -7.12 1.75 -9.20
C ALA A 210 -7.52 2.26 -7.81
N ASP A 211 -7.69 3.57 -7.67
CA ASP A 211 -8.30 4.14 -6.48
C ASP A 211 -9.79 3.82 -6.43
N PHE A 212 -10.33 3.48 -5.25
CA PHE A 212 -11.74 3.14 -5.09
C PHE A 212 -12.69 4.28 -5.47
N THR A 213 -12.27 5.55 -5.30
CA THR A 213 -13.06 6.73 -5.65
C THR A 213 -13.01 7.03 -7.16
N GLY A 214 -12.14 6.35 -7.91
CA GLY A 214 -11.93 6.57 -9.33
C GLY A 214 -10.95 7.69 -9.63
N ALA A 215 -10.28 8.26 -8.62
CA ALA A 215 -9.33 9.36 -8.80
C ALA A 215 -8.21 9.01 -9.78
N PHE A 216 -7.76 7.75 -9.77
CA PHE A 216 -6.79 7.25 -10.74
C PHE A 216 -6.93 5.74 -11.03
N LYS A 217 -6.38 5.32 -12.17
CA LYS A 217 -6.11 3.92 -12.52
C LYS A 217 -4.74 3.81 -13.21
N PHE A 218 -3.88 2.93 -12.68
CA PHE A 218 -2.65 2.47 -13.32
C PHE A 218 -2.88 1.09 -13.93
N ARG A 219 -2.36 0.86 -15.13
CA ARG A 219 -2.20 -0.48 -15.70
C ARG A 219 -0.76 -0.93 -15.57
N LEU A 220 -0.58 -2.21 -15.26
CA LEU A 220 0.70 -2.85 -15.10
C LEU A 220 0.78 -4.07 -16.03
N LEU A 221 1.97 -4.33 -16.55
CA LEU A 221 2.30 -5.49 -17.38
C LEU A 221 3.49 -6.21 -16.75
N LEU A 222 3.36 -7.50 -16.48
CA LEU A 222 4.45 -8.39 -16.13
C LEU A 222 5.02 -9.00 -17.41
N ARG A 223 6.27 -8.66 -17.75
CA ARG A 223 6.97 -9.24 -18.91
C ARG A 223 8.41 -9.52 -18.55
N GLU A 224 8.90 -10.72 -18.87
CA GLU A 224 10.32 -11.09 -18.71
C GLU A 224 10.86 -10.86 -17.28
N ARG A 225 10.03 -11.10 -16.24
CA ARG A 225 10.31 -10.80 -14.82
C ARG A 225 10.44 -9.32 -14.48
N GLU A 226 9.95 -8.43 -15.34
CA GLU A 226 9.84 -7.00 -15.05
C GLU A 226 8.37 -6.57 -14.96
N ILE A 227 8.07 -5.69 -14.00
CA ILE A 227 6.77 -5.05 -13.83
C ILE A 227 6.84 -3.67 -14.48
N PHE A 228 6.12 -3.48 -15.57
CA PHE A 228 6.00 -2.23 -16.30
C PHE A 228 4.69 -1.54 -15.93
N PHE A 229 4.73 -0.24 -15.71
CA PHE A 229 3.51 0.57 -15.72
C PHE A 229 3.26 1.05 -17.14
N THR A 230 2.15 0.62 -17.74
CA THR A 230 1.88 0.76 -19.17
C THR A 230 0.92 1.89 -19.50
N SER A 231 0.02 2.27 -18.58
CA SER A 231 -0.86 3.42 -18.77
C SER A 231 -1.34 3.99 -17.45
N PHE A 232 -1.65 5.28 -17.45
CA PHE A 232 -2.25 6.00 -16.34
C PHE A 232 -3.49 6.76 -16.82
N LEU A 233 -4.61 6.55 -16.14
CA LEU A 233 -5.85 7.29 -16.35
C LEU A 233 -6.17 8.07 -15.07
N TYR A 234 -6.38 9.37 -15.20
CA TYR A 234 -6.80 10.26 -14.12
C TYR A 234 -8.20 10.79 -14.43
N ASP A 235 -9.09 10.85 -13.44
CA ASP A 235 -10.40 11.47 -13.64
C ASP A 235 -10.25 13.00 -13.70
N THR A 236 -10.23 13.53 -14.92
CA THR A 236 -10.10 14.97 -15.20
C THR A 236 -11.27 15.81 -14.67
N ASN A 237 -12.39 15.19 -14.27
CA ASN A 237 -13.55 15.91 -13.74
C ASN A 237 -13.35 16.45 -12.30
N LEU A 238 -12.35 15.96 -11.55
CA LEU A 238 -11.99 16.52 -10.24
C LEU A 238 -11.04 17.73 -10.36
N LEU A 239 -10.26 17.83 -11.44
CA LEU A 239 -9.38 18.99 -11.69
C LEU A 239 -10.19 20.27 -11.98
N THR A 240 -11.33 20.16 -12.64
CA THR A 240 -12.25 21.29 -12.88
C THR A 240 -12.92 21.81 -11.60
N LEU A 241 -12.97 21.03 -10.51
CA LEU A 241 -13.48 21.46 -9.22
C LEU A 241 -12.43 22.16 -8.34
N VAL A 242 -11.14 21.80 -8.48
CA VAL A 242 -10.05 22.47 -7.76
C VAL A 242 -9.63 23.78 -8.45
N GLN A 243 -9.76 23.87 -9.78
CA GLN A 243 -9.49 25.12 -10.51
C GLN A 243 -10.60 26.18 -10.39
N ARG A 244 -11.76 25.88 -9.77
CA ARG A 244 -12.88 26.82 -9.62
C ARG A 244 -12.89 27.67 -8.34
N LYS A 245 -11.85 27.61 -7.52
CA LYS A 245 -11.61 28.58 -6.43
C LYS A 245 -10.38 29.42 -6.73
N ASN A 246 -10.50 30.30 -7.72
CA ASN A 246 -9.70 31.50 -7.91
C ASN A 246 -10.45 32.37 -8.93
N ASN A 247 -11.54 32.99 -8.46
CA ASN A 247 -12.13 34.22 -8.99
C ASN A 247 -12.91 34.88 -7.85
#